data_AF-X5YDN0-F1
#
_entry.id   AF-X5YDN0-F1
#
_cell.length_a   1.000
_cell.length_b   1.000
_cell.length_c   1.000
_cell.angle_alpha   90.00
_cell.angle_beta   90.00
_cell.angle_gamma   90.00
#
_symmetry.space_group_name_H-M   'P 1'
#
loop_
_entity.id
_entity.type
_entity.pdbx_description
1 polymer ?
#
loop_
_entity_poly.entity_id
_entity_poly.type
_entity_poly.pdbx_seq_one_letter_code
_entity_poly.pdbx_strand_id
1 'polypeptide(L)' 'MSAATAISRAPASSQILDAAHWLATGGADRTKAVVPQMQERFGLSASDACEAVREANLIRARAT' A
#
# COMPACT_ATOMS: atom_id res chain seq x y z
N MET A 1 31.66 5.86 -9.48
CA MET A 1 30.55 5.44 -10.37
C MET A 1 30.40 3.93 -10.25
N SER A 2 29.40 3.42 -9.52
CA SER A 2 29.06 1.99 -9.55
C SER A 2 27.69 1.70 -8.94
N ALA A 3 26.92 0.94 -9.71
CA ALA A 3 25.77 0.07 -9.38
C ALA A 3 24.60 0.66 -8.57
N ALA A 4 23.63 1.24 -9.29
CA ALA A 4 22.25 1.26 -8.83
C ALA A 4 21.72 -0.19 -8.89
N THR A 5 21.88 -0.94 -7.79
CA THR A 5 21.16 -2.21 -7.61
C THR A 5 19.68 -1.90 -7.69
N ALA A 6 19.06 -2.23 -8.82
CA ALA A 6 17.62 -2.28 -8.92
C ALA A 6 17.17 -3.38 -7.95
N ILE A 7 16.78 -2.99 -6.74
CA ILE A 7 16.10 -3.85 -5.81
C ILE A 7 14.82 -4.27 -6.53
N SER A 8 14.86 -5.47 -7.12
CA SER A 8 13.68 -6.10 -7.68
C SER A 8 12.78 -6.42 -6.50
N ARG A 9 11.88 -5.49 -6.17
CA ARG A 9 10.87 -5.68 -5.14
C ARG A 9 10.08 -6.93 -5.50
N ALA A 10 9.95 -7.87 -4.56
CA ALA A 10 9.04 -8.99 -4.72
C ALA A 10 7.63 -8.45 -5.05
N PRO A 11 6.83 -9.17 -5.86
CA PRO A 11 5.46 -8.74 -6.12
C PRO A 11 4.75 -8.60 -4.77
N ALA A 12 4.14 -7.43 -4.53
CA ALA A 12 3.35 -7.19 -3.34
C ALA A 12 2.29 -8.29 -3.23
N SER A 13 2.09 -8.83 -2.03
CA SER A 13 1.09 -9.88 -1.79
C SER A 13 -0.30 -9.39 -2.23
N SER A 14 -1.19 -10.32 -2.60
CA SER A 14 -2.54 -9.97 -3.05
C SER A 14 -3.28 -9.09 -2.05
N GLN A 15 -3.11 -9.34 -0.74
CA GLN A 15 -3.71 -8.54 0.33
C GLN A 15 -3.19 -7.10 0.38
N ILE A 16 -1.89 -6.88 0.11
CA ILE A 16 -1.30 -5.54 0.04
C ILE A 16 -1.88 -4.78 -1.16
N LEU A 17 -2.01 -5.43 -2.31
CA LEU A 17 -2.61 -4.84 -3.51
C LEU A 17 -4.09 -4.51 -3.30
N ASP A 18 -4.86 -5.41 -2.68
CA ASP A 18 -6.26 -5.18 -2.36
C ASP A 18 -6.44 -4.00 -1.40
N ALA A 19 -5.62 -3.92 -0.35
CA ALA A 19 -5.60 -2.79 0.59
C ALA A 19 -5.17 -1.49 -0.09
N ALA A 20 -4.21 -1.54 -1.01
CA ALA A 20 -3.76 -0.39 -1.78
C ALA A 20 -4.86 0.14 -2.70
N HIS A 21 -5.56 -0.74 -3.41
CA HIS A 21 -6.70 -0.38 -4.24
C HIS A 21 -7.83 0.21 -3.41
N TRP A 22 -8.17 -0.43 -2.29
CA TRP A 22 -9.17 0.06 -1.34
C TRP A 22 -8.84 1.46 -0.83
N LEU A 23 -7.57 1.72 -0.48
CA LEU A 23 -7.14 3.04 -0.04
C LEU A 23 -7.17 4.05 -1.19
N ALA A 24 -6.71 3.66 -2.38
CA ALA A 24 -6.65 4.54 -3.55
C ALA A 24 -8.04 5.04 -3.98
N THR A 25 -9.06 4.18 -3.91
CA THR A 25 -10.47 4.50 -4.27
C THR A 25 -11.23 5.23 -3.16
N GLY A 26 -10.60 5.50 -2.02
CA GLY A 26 -11.20 6.26 -0.92
C GLY A 26 -12.02 5.43 0.07
N GLY A 27 -11.78 4.13 0.15
CA GLY A 27 -12.48 3.25 1.09
C GLY A 27 -12.07 3.41 2.57
N ALA A 28 -11.01 4.16 2.86
CA ALA A 28 -10.53 4.43 4.22
C ALA A 28 -11.31 5.56 4.90
N ASP A 29 -11.61 5.38 6.19
CA ASP A 29 -12.14 6.44 7.03
C ASP A 29 -11.03 7.47 7.30
N ARG A 30 -11.18 8.67 6.75
CA ARG A 30 -10.21 9.76 6.87
C ARG A 30 -10.16 10.38 8.27
N THR A 31 -11.13 10.09 9.13
CA THR A 31 -11.14 10.54 10.53
C THR A 31 -10.27 9.67 11.43
N LYS A 32 -9.87 8.49 10.94
CA LYS A 32 -9.09 7.50 11.69
C LYS A 32 -7.75 7.21 11.02
N ALA A 33 -6.82 6.68 11.80
CA ALA A 33 -5.55 6.22 11.27
C ALA A 33 -5.78 5.08 10.27
N VAL A 34 -5.14 5.16 9.10
CA VAL A 34 -5.33 4.19 8.00
C VAL A 34 -4.66 2.84 8.30
N VAL A 35 -3.52 2.85 8.99
CA VAL A 35 -2.77 1.62 9.29
C VAL A 35 -3.57 0.65 10.17
N PRO A 36 -4.15 1.05 11.32
CA PRO A 36 -5.02 0.17 12.11
C PRO A 36 -6.23 -0.35 11.32
N GLN A 37 -6.85 0.49 10.47
CA GLN A 37 -7.95 0.04 9.61
C GLN A 37 -7.51 -1.06 8.63
N MET A 38 -6.29 -0.97 8.09
CA MET A 38 -5.74 -2.01 7.22
C MET A 38 -5.43 -3.31 7.98
N GLN A 39 -4.92 -3.20 9.21
CA GLN A 39 -4.68 -4.35 10.08
C GLN A 39 -6.00 -5.07 10.40
N GLU A 40 -7.04 -4.34 10.79
CA GLU A 40 -8.35 -4.89 11.14
C GLU A 40 -9.08 -5.49 9.92
N ARG A 41 -9.01 -4.83 8.76
CA ARG A 41 -9.78 -5.21 7.58
C ARG A 41 -9.13 -6.30 6.73
N PHE A 42 -7.81 -6.25 6.60
CA PHE A 42 -7.06 -7.13 5.70
C PHE A 42 -6.11 -8.07 6.44
N GLY A 43 -6.00 -7.96 7.77
CA GLY A 43 -5.09 -8.79 8.57
C GLY A 43 -3.61 -8.46 8.33
N LEU A 44 -3.31 -7.30 7.77
CA LEU A 44 -1.96 -6.90 7.39
C LEU A 44 -1.10 -6.58 8.62
N SER A 45 0.21 -6.80 8.52
CA SER A 45 1.16 -6.25 9.49
C SER A 45 1.32 -4.74 9.29
N ALA A 46 1.93 -4.03 10.26
CA ALA A 46 2.22 -2.61 10.13
C ALA A 46 3.14 -2.29 8.94
N SER A 47 4.11 -3.16 8.65
CA SER A 47 4.98 -3.02 7.47
C SER A 47 4.21 -3.19 6.17
N ASP A 48 3.32 -4.19 6.09
CA ASP A 48 2.52 -4.45 4.89
C ASP A 48 1.51 -3.33 4.64
N ALA A 49 0.94 -2.75 5.70
CA ALA A 49 0.08 -1.58 5.61
C ALA A 49 0.82 -0.36 5.06
N CYS A 50 2.07 -0.12 5.51
CA CYS A 50 2.91 0.93 4.94
C CYS A 50 3.22 0.69 3.46
N GLU A 51 3.44 -0.57 3.06
CA GLU A 51 3.60 -0.91 1.65
C GLU A 51 2.33 -0.66 0.84
N ALA A 52 1.15 -1.03 1.38
CA ALA A 52 -0.14 -0.75 0.75
C ALA A 52 -0.38 0.75 0.58
N VAL A 53 0.00 1.58 1.55
CA VAL A 53 -0.08 3.05 1.44
C VAL A 53 0.80 3.58 0.30
N ARG A 54 2.03 3.06 0.18
CA ARG A 54 2.92 3.41 -0.94
C ARG A 54 2.29 3.04 -2.29
N GLU A 55 1.75 1.83 -2.41
CA GLU A 55 1.10 1.38 -3.65
C GLU A 55 -0.15 2.19 -3.97
N ALA A 56 -0.96 2.55 -2.97
CA ALA A 56 -2.13 3.40 -3.17
C ALA A 56 -1.74 4.78 -3.76
N ASN A 57 -0.63 5.35 -3.30
CA ASN A 57 -0.11 6.61 -3.84
C ASN A 57 0.40 6.45 -5.27
N LEU A 58 1.04 5.32 -5.61
CA LEU A 58 1.43 5.02 -6.99
C LEU A 58 0.22 4.85 -7.92
N ILE A 59 -0.84 4.18 -7.45
CA ILE A 59 -2.10 4.04 -8.19
C ILE A 59 -2.69 5.43 -8.47
N ARG A 60 -2.78 6.29 -7.45
CA ARG A 60 -3.28 7.67 -7.61
C ARG A 60 -2.44 8.49 -8.58
N ALA A 61 -1.11 8.38 -8.50
CA ALA A 61 -0.20 9.10 -9.39
C ALA A 61 -0.29 8.63 -10.86
N ARG A 62 -0.59 7.34 -11.09
CA ARG A 62 -0.77 6.77 -12.44
C ARG A 62 -2.16 7.00 -13.03
N ALA A 63 -3.16 7.24 -12.19
CA ALA A 63 -4.53 7.53 -12.60
C ALA A 63 -4.73 8.99 -13.05
N THR A 64 -3.65 9.77 -13.09
CA THR A 64 -3.60 11.16 -13.58
C THR A 64 -3.10 11.16 -15.02
#